data_AF-A0A4P6FM59-F1
#
_entry.id   AF-A0A4P6FM59-F1
#
_cell.length_a   1.000
_cell.length_b   1.000
_cell.length_c   1.000
_cell.angle_alpha   90.00
_cell.angle_beta   90.00
_cell.angle_gamma   90.00
#
_symmetry.space_group_name_H-M   'P 1'
#
loop_
_entity.id
_entity.type
_entity.pdbx_description
1 polymer ?
#
loop_
_entity_poly.entity_id
_entity_poly.type
_entity_poly.pdbx_seq_one_letter_code
_entity_poly.pdbx_strand_id
1 'polypeptide(L)'
;MAAPTKIVDEREVIRWIEEGRTYRWIQEEYRRKYGIETGLAMWSNVRLRRGLEPRIARDDQLIPWEVALQHRSNYNLAMLRVEARRRAGLDLRETDQRRLDSWLRHVAEVNAVVLYDPQTPDGFSLVPRETGDDDLIRQPTDARLRTKRHRAD
;
A
#
# COMPACT_ATOMS: atom_id res chain seq x y z
N MET A 1 -11.91 -6.87 32.83
CA MET A 1 -10.51 -7.33 32.72
C MET A 1 -10.15 -7.39 31.24
N ALA A 2 -9.01 -6.84 30.83
CA ALA A 2 -8.55 -6.97 29.44
C ALA A 2 -8.22 -8.44 29.14
N ALA A 3 -8.59 -8.94 27.96
CA ALA A 3 -8.31 -10.31 27.58
C ALA A 3 -6.78 -10.55 27.59
N PRO A 4 -6.29 -11.71 28.09
CA PRO A 4 -4.87 -12.01 28.08
C PRO A 4 -4.32 -11.93 26.65
N THR A 5 -3.18 -11.26 26.49
CA THR A 5 -2.56 -11.06 25.18
C THR A 5 -2.01 -12.38 24.67
N LYS A 6 -2.37 -12.78 23.44
CA LYS A 6 -1.84 -14.02 22.81
C LYS A 6 -0.36 -13.92 22.39
N ILE A 7 0.29 -12.78 22.60
CA ILE A 7 1.70 -12.54 22.26
C ILE A 7 2.56 -13.06 23.41
N VAL A 8 3.22 -14.19 23.17
CA VAL A 8 4.19 -14.79 24.10
C VAL A 8 5.50 -14.00 24.16
N ASP A 9 6.15 -13.75 23.02
CA ASP A 9 7.41 -13.02 22.94
C ASP A 9 7.28 -11.84 21.97
N GLU A 10 7.17 -10.64 22.53
CA GLU A 10 7.01 -9.42 21.76
C GLU A 10 8.28 -9.00 21.01
N ARG A 11 9.45 -9.20 21.60
CA ARG A 11 10.73 -8.82 20.97
C ARG A 11 10.97 -9.65 19.72
N GLU A 12 10.63 -10.93 19.78
CA GLU A 12 10.72 -11.82 18.63
C GLU A 12 9.78 -11.39 17.50
N VAL A 13 8.53 -11.03 17.82
CA VAL A 13 7.57 -10.54 16.83
C VAL A 13 8.05 -9.25 16.17
N ILE A 14 8.60 -8.31 16.95
CA ILE A 14 9.17 -7.06 16.42
C ILE A 14 10.30 -7.37 15.43
N ARG A 15 11.26 -8.22 15.82
CA ARG A 15 12.36 -8.63 14.96
C ARG A 15 11.88 -9.25 13.64
N TRP A 16 10.87 -10.14 13.67
CA TRP A 16 10.33 -10.72 12.44
C TRP A 16 9.64 -9.71 11.53
N ILE A 17 8.98 -8.70 12.12
CA ILE A 17 8.37 -7.61 11.35
C ILE A 17 9.44 -6.77 10.67
N GLU A 18 10.52 -6.44 11.39
CA GLU A 18 11.68 -5.70 10.86
C GLU A 18 12.42 -6.50 9.77
N GLU A 19 12.53 -7.82 9.93
CA GLU A 19 13.04 -8.75 8.89
C GLU A 19 12.09 -8.90 7.68
N GLY A 20 10.95 -8.19 7.66
CA GLY A 20 10.03 -8.16 6.54
C GLY A 20 9.15 -9.40 6.39
N ARG A 21 9.07 -10.27 7.40
CA ARG A 21 8.21 -11.46 7.39
C ARG A 21 6.75 -11.07 7.16
N THR A 22 6.00 -11.96 6.51
CA THR A 22 4.57 -11.75 6.29
C THR A 22 3.79 -12.09 7.55
N TYR A 23 2.64 -11.46 7.76
CA TYR A 23 1.78 -11.81 8.91
C TYR A 23 1.30 -13.26 8.85
N ARG A 24 1.18 -13.83 7.64
CA ARG A 24 0.90 -15.25 7.45
C ARG A 24 2.03 -16.13 7.98
N TRP A 25 3.27 -15.79 7.63
CA TRP A 25 4.46 -16.47 8.15
C TRP A 25 4.51 -16.37 9.68
N ILE A 26 4.30 -15.17 10.25
CA ILE A 26 4.29 -14.98 11.71
C ILE A 26 3.19 -15.82 12.37
N GLN A 27 1.99 -15.87 11.78
CA GLN A 27 0.89 -16.71 12.27
C GLN A 27 1.26 -18.21 12.25
N GLU A 28 1.82 -18.69 11.15
CA GLU A 28 2.26 -20.08 11.00
C GLU A 28 3.37 -20.42 12.01
N GLU A 29 4.32 -19.51 12.20
CA GLU A 29 5.43 -19.66 13.13
C GLU A 29 4.97 -19.64 14.58
N TYR A 30 4.02 -18.79 14.95
CA TYR A 30 3.42 -18.77 16.29
C TYR A 30 2.68 -20.07 16.60
N ARG A 31 1.94 -20.60 15.63
CA ARG A 31 1.28 -21.89 15.77
C ARG A 31 2.32 -23.01 15.94
N ARG A 32 3.40 -22.98 15.14
CA ARG A 32 4.47 -24.00 15.20
C ARG A 32 5.27 -23.96 16.51
N LYS A 33 5.65 -22.77 16.98
CA LYS A 33 6.55 -22.59 18.14
C LYS A 33 5.82 -22.60 19.48
N TYR A 34 4.61 -22.03 19.52
CA TYR A 34 3.86 -21.82 20.76
C TYR A 34 2.53 -22.59 20.81
N GLY A 35 2.11 -23.23 19.72
CA GLY A 35 0.79 -23.89 19.65
C GLY A 35 -0.39 -22.92 19.65
N ILE A 36 -0.16 -21.62 19.40
CA ILE A 36 -1.17 -20.57 19.54
C ILE A 36 -1.68 -20.14 18.17
N GLU A 37 -3.00 -20.21 17.98
CA GLU A 37 -3.66 -19.64 16.82
C GLU A 37 -3.90 -18.13 16.98
N THR A 38 -3.38 -17.38 16.02
CA THR A 38 -3.47 -15.92 15.92
C THR A 38 -4.12 -15.52 14.60
N GLY A 39 -4.70 -14.32 14.54
CA GLY A 39 -5.28 -13.77 13.31
C GLY A 39 -4.37 -12.70 12.68
N LEU A 40 -4.41 -12.53 11.36
CA LEU A 40 -3.58 -11.55 10.64
C LEU A 40 -3.79 -10.10 11.15
N ALA A 41 -5.03 -9.74 11.51
CA ALA A 41 -5.36 -8.42 12.04
C ALA A 41 -4.67 -8.14 13.39
N MET A 42 -4.39 -9.18 14.18
CA MET A 42 -3.65 -9.06 15.44
C MET A 42 -2.25 -8.52 15.18
N TRP A 43 -1.53 -9.08 14.21
CA TRP A 43 -0.18 -8.65 13.86
C TRP A 43 -0.15 -7.24 13.26
N SER A 44 -1.17 -6.86 12.50
CA SER A 44 -1.34 -5.48 12.06
C SER A 44 -1.49 -4.50 13.23
N ASN A 45 -2.28 -4.87 14.25
CA ASN A 45 -2.48 -4.05 15.45
C ASN A 45 -1.22 -3.98 16.33
N VAL A 46 -0.44 -5.05 16.43
CA VAL A 46 0.86 -5.04 17.11
C VAL A 46 1.76 -3.99 16.48
N ARG A 47 1.88 -4.02 15.15
CA ARG A 47 2.70 -3.05 14.42
C ARG A 47 2.30 -1.60 14.72
N LEU A 48 0.99 -1.32 14.65
CA LEU A 48 0.44 0.00 14.93
C LEU A 48 0.72 0.46 16.38
N ARG A 49 0.44 -0.40 17.37
CA ARG A 49 0.63 -0.08 18.80
C ARG A 49 2.08 0.11 19.20
N ARG A 50 3.01 -0.46 18.43
CA ARG A 50 4.45 -0.38 18.69
C ARG A 50 5.15 0.71 17.88
N GLY A 51 4.41 1.54 17.15
CA GLY A 51 4.99 2.61 16.34
C GLY A 51 5.92 2.10 15.24
N LEU A 52 5.84 0.81 14.90
CA LEU A 52 6.61 0.25 13.79
C LEU A 52 6.07 0.84 12.51
N GLU A 53 6.97 1.20 11.58
CA GLU A 53 6.61 1.88 10.34
C GLU A 53 5.42 1.22 9.65
N PRO A 54 4.42 1.94 9.12
CA PRO A 54 3.30 1.31 8.44
C PRO A 54 3.72 0.50 7.19
N ARG A 55 2.93 -0.54 6.88
CA ARG A 55 3.10 -1.30 5.61
C ARG A 55 2.57 -0.50 4.42
N ILE A 56 1.58 0.34 4.68
CA ILE A 56 0.85 1.11 3.68
C ILE A 56 1.28 2.56 3.87
N ALA A 57 1.94 3.12 2.86
CA ALA A 57 2.06 4.57 2.73
C ALA A 57 0.79 5.08 2.06
N ARG A 58 0.14 6.06 2.71
CA ARG A 58 -1.00 6.75 2.12
C ARG A 58 -0.53 8.10 1.57
N ASP A 59 -0.75 8.30 0.29
CA ASP A 59 -0.48 9.54 -0.43
C ASP A 59 -1.77 9.92 -1.18
N ASP A 60 -2.53 10.85 -0.59
CA ASP A 60 -3.80 11.31 -1.15
C ASP A 60 -3.61 12.25 -2.34
N GLN A 61 -2.39 12.75 -2.57
CA GLN A 61 -2.09 13.53 -3.78
C GLN A 61 -1.82 12.61 -4.98
N LEU A 62 -1.21 11.45 -4.73
CA LEU A 62 -0.88 10.45 -5.76
C LEU A 62 -2.01 9.43 -6.00
N ILE A 63 -2.83 9.13 -5.00
CA ILE A 63 -3.98 8.23 -5.12
C ILE A 63 -5.21 8.92 -4.50
N PRO A 64 -5.74 9.97 -5.16
CA PRO A 64 -6.83 10.78 -4.61
C PRO A 64 -8.18 10.07 -4.66
N TRP A 65 -8.33 8.97 -5.40
CA TRP A 65 -9.63 8.37 -5.70
C TRP A 65 -10.15 7.39 -4.65
N GLU A 66 -11.47 7.28 -4.52
CA GLU A 66 -12.14 6.16 -3.87
C GLU A 66 -12.15 4.95 -4.81
N VAL A 67 -11.12 4.12 -4.72
CA VAL A 67 -10.94 2.97 -5.63
C VAL A 67 -11.94 1.85 -5.33
N ALA A 68 -12.71 1.47 -6.35
CA ALA A 68 -13.68 0.39 -6.29
C ALA A 68 -13.00 -0.97 -6.03
N LEU A 69 -13.69 -1.88 -5.34
CA LEU A 69 -13.11 -3.15 -4.88
C LEU A 69 -12.49 -3.96 -6.01
N GLN A 70 -13.17 -4.03 -7.14
CA GLN A 70 -12.76 -4.80 -8.32
C GLN A 70 -11.48 -4.26 -8.97
N HIS A 71 -11.13 -2.99 -8.78
CA HIS A 71 -9.94 -2.38 -9.37
C HIS A 71 -8.71 -2.39 -8.44
N ARG A 72 -8.83 -2.95 -7.22
CA ARG A 72 -7.77 -2.87 -6.19
C ARG A 72 -6.50 -3.65 -6.53
N SER A 73 -6.60 -4.60 -7.46
CA SER A 73 -5.50 -5.41 -7.98
C SER A 73 -4.86 -4.83 -9.25
N ASN A 74 -5.35 -3.68 -9.75
CA ASN A 74 -4.81 -3.08 -10.96
C ASN A 74 -3.32 -2.74 -10.82
N TYR A 75 -2.54 -3.02 -11.87
CA TYR A 75 -1.09 -2.84 -11.86
C TYR A 75 -0.67 -1.37 -11.70
N ASN A 76 -1.35 -0.43 -12.36
CA ASN A 76 -1.05 1.00 -12.21
C ASN A 76 -1.27 1.45 -10.77
N LEU A 77 -2.36 1.04 -10.13
CA LEU A 77 -2.59 1.31 -8.71
C LEU A 77 -1.52 0.69 -7.80
N ALA A 78 -1.06 -0.53 -8.11
CA ALA A 78 0.02 -1.15 -7.36
C ALA A 78 1.31 -0.32 -7.46
N MET A 79 1.68 0.16 -8.65
CA MET A 79 2.87 1.01 -8.84
C MET A 79 2.74 2.36 -8.15
N LEU A 80 1.57 3.01 -8.20
CA LEU A 80 1.30 4.24 -7.45
C LEU A 80 1.46 4.04 -5.93
N ARG A 81 1.10 2.87 -5.39
CA ARG A 81 1.31 2.56 -3.95
C ARG A 81 2.78 2.35 -3.61
N VAL A 82 3.55 1.75 -4.50
CA VAL A 82 5.01 1.61 -4.32
C VAL A 82 5.68 2.99 -4.40
N GLU A 83 5.23 3.84 -5.32
CA GLU A 83 5.68 5.22 -5.43
C GLU A 83 5.35 6.05 -4.18
N ALA A 84 4.12 5.95 -3.67
CA ALA A 84 3.72 6.58 -2.41
C ALA A 84 4.64 6.16 -1.25
N ARG A 85 5.03 4.88 -1.22
CA ARG A 85 5.97 4.34 -0.23
C ARG A 85 7.37 4.92 -0.40
N ARG A 86 7.86 5.05 -1.64
CA ARG A 86 9.12 5.72 -1.97
C ARG A 86 9.12 7.18 -1.51
N ARG A 87 8.06 7.95 -1.84
CA ARG A 87 7.90 9.36 -1.45
C ARG A 87 7.83 9.57 0.05
N ALA A 88 7.28 8.60 0.78
CA ALA A 88 7.25 8.61 2.24
C ALA A 88 8.60 8.23 2.89
N GLY A 89 9.66 7.96 2.10
CA GLY A 89 10.98 7.58 2.60
C GLY A 89 11.05 6.17 3.20
N LEU A 90 10.05 5.32 2.93
CA LEU A 90 9.98 3.98 3.49
C LEU A 90 10.71 2.96 2.61
N ASP A 91 11.34 1.97 3.24
CA ASP A 91 12.11 0.95 2.52
C ASP A 91 11.26 0.17 1.53
N LEU A 92 11.78 0.03 0.30
CA LEU A 92 11.21 -0.79 -0.75
C LEU A 92 11.95 -2.12 -0.87
N ARG A 93 11.21 -3.19 -1.18
CA ARG A 93 11.83 -4.44 -1.60
C ARG A 93 12.53 -4.22 -2.94
N GLU A 94 13.66 -4.87 -3.15
CA GLU A 94 14.42 -4.76 -4.39
C GLU A 94 13.58 -5.08 -5.64
N THR A 95 12.69 -6.07 -5.55
CA THR A 95 11.75 -6.42 -6.63
C THR A 95 10.72 -5.32 -6.91
N ASP A 96 10.24 -4.64 -5.86
CA ASP A 96 9.26 -3.56 -6.00
C ASP A 96 9.94 -2.32 -6.58
N GLN A 97 11.17 -2.02 -6.15
CA GLN A 97 12.01 -0.97 -6.70
C GLN A 97 12.24 -1.18 -8.20
N ARG A 98 12.70 -2.37 -8.62
CA ARG A 98 12.93 -2.69 -10.03
C ARG A 98 11.68 -2.54 -10.89
N ARG A 99 10.52 -2.98 -10.39
CA ARG A 99 9.24 -2.85 -11.11
C ARG A 99 8.79 -1.40 -11.22
N LEU A 100 8.93 -0.63 -10.13
CA LEU A 100 8.61 0.79 -10.12
C LEU A 100 9.49 1.54 -11.12
N ASP A 101 10.80 1.33 -11.11
CA ASP A 101 11.74 2.00 -12.02
C ASP A 101 11.43 1.70 -13.49
N SER A 102 11.11 0.43 -13.80
CA SER A 102 10.69 0.05 -15.15
C SER A 102 9.37 0.69 -15.56
N TRP A 103 8.40 0.76 -14.64
CA TRP A 103 7.09 1.36 -14.91
C TRP A 103 7.21 2.88 -15.08
N LEU A 104 7.96 3.58 -14.23
CA LEU A 104 8.23 5.01 -14.36
C LEU A 104 8.91 5.35 -15.68
N ARG A 105 9.89 4.54 -16.09
CA ARG A 105 10.55 4.70 -17.39
C ARG A 105 9.54 4.58 -18.52
N HIS A 106 8.70 3.56 -18.50
CA HIS A 106 7.67 3.37 -19.53
C HIS A 106 6.69 4.55 -19.57
N VAL A 107 6.17 5.00 -18.42
CA VAL A 107 5.25 6.16 -18.32
C VAL A 107 5.89 7.43 -18.89
N ALA A 108 7.18 7.64 -18.63
CA ALA A 108 7.93 8.77 -19.19
C ALA A 108 8.15 8.63 -20.70
N GLU A 109 8.53 7.45 -21.19
CA GLU A 109 8.74 7.15 -22.61
C GLU A 109 7.49 7.41 -23.46
N VAL A 110 6.31 7.04 -22.96
CA VAL A 110 5.03 7.27 -23.68
C VAL A 110 4.39 8.62 -23.36
N ASN A 111 5.05 9.46 -22.56
CA ASN A 111 4.52 10.74 -22.06
C ASN A 111 3.07 10.63 -21.54
N ALA A 112 2.84 9.69 -20.62
CA ALA A 112 1.51 9.40 -20.09
C ALA A 112 1.35 9.78 -18.61
N VAL A 113 0.10 9.76 -18.16
CA VAL A 113 -0.31 9.78 -16.75
C VAL A 113 -1.36 8.70 -16.49
N VAL A 114 -1.51 8.31 -15.23
CA VAL A 114 -2.56 7.39 -14.81
C VAL A 114 -3.88 8.15 -14.63
N LEU A 115 -4.91 7.68 -15.31
CA LEU A 115 -6.30 8.08 -15.08
C LEU A 115 -7.03 6.96 -14.36
N TYR A 116 -7.98 7.32 -13.49
CA TYR A 116 -8.93 6.38 -12.90
C TYR A 116 -10.37 6.76 -13.28
N ASP A 117 -11.08 5.81 -13.86
CA ASP A 117 -12.52 5.88 -14.15
C ASP A 117 -13.22 4.64 -13.58
N PRO A 118 -14.03 4.76 -12.50
CA PRO A 118 -14.72 3.65 -11.88
C PRO A 118 -15.79 2.98 -12.77
N GLN A 119 -16.19 3.62 -13.88
CA GLN A 119 -17.18 3.07 -14.82
C GLN A 119 -16.55 2.13 -15.86
N THR A 120 -15.22 2.15 -16.00
CA THR A 120 -14.52 1.23 -16.89
C THR A 120 -14.28 -0.13 -16.20
N PRO A 121 -14.26 -1.25 -16.95
CA PRO A 121 -14.00 -2.57 -16.35
C PRO A 121 -12.65 -2.68 -15.63
N ASP A 122 -11.62 -2.00 -16.14
CA ASP A 122 -10.25 -2.07 -15.60
C ASP A 122 -9.96 -0.98 -14.56
N GLY A 123 -10.75 0.09 -14.54
CA GLY A 123 -10.62 1.23 -13.64
C GLY A 123 -9.48 2.18 -13.99
N PHE A 124 -8.27 1.68 -14.19
CA PHE A 124 -7.08 2.50 -14.42
C PHE A 124 -6.50 2.32 -15.81
N SER A 125 -6.11 3.42 -16.44
CA SER A 125 -5.45 3.45 -17.75
C SER A 125 -4.30 4.45 -17.77
N LEU A 126 -3.36 4.25 -18.69
CA LEU A 126 -2.37 5.27 -19.06
C LEU A 126 -2.98 6.10 -20.20
N VAL A 127 -3.02 7.41 -20.02
CA VAL A 127 -3.51 8.37 -21.01
C VAL A 127 -2.42 9.38 -21.34
N PRO A 128 -2.38 9.94 -22.57
CA PRO A 128 -1.42 10.98 -22.92
C PRO A 128 -1.51 12.15 -21.95
N ARG A 129 -0.35 12.68 -21.55
CA ARG A 129 -0.24 13.85 -20.68
C ARG A 129 -0.86 15.08 -21.34
N GLU A 130 -1.61 15.86 -20.57
CA GLU A 130 -2.23 17.13 -20.98
C GLU A 130 -1.68 18.29 -20.16
N THR A 131 -1.97 19.51 -20.60
CA THR A 131 -1.64 20.72 -19.84
C THR A 131 -2.35 20.69 -18.49
N GLY A 132 -1.58 20.78 -17.39
CA GLY A 132 -2.08 20.72 -16.01
C GLY A 132 -1.88 19.37 -15.31
N ASP A 133 -1.35 18.36 -16.02
CA ASP A 133 -0.90 17.12 -15.40
C ASP A 133 0.50 17.29 -14.80
N ASP A 134 0.57 17.69 -13.52
CA ASP A 134 1.83 18.03 -12.83
C ASP A 134 2.62 16.82 -12.30
N ASP A 135 2.05 15.62 -12.31
CA ASP A 135 2.65 14.42 -11.70
C ASP A 135 2.31 13.14 -12.52
N LEU A 136 2.37 11.96 -11.89
CA LEU A 136 2.10 10.64 -12.47
C LEU A 136 0.61 10.36 -12.71
N ILE A 137 -0.28 11.22 -12.23
CA ILE A 137 -1.72 11.03 -12.34
C ILE A 137 -2.42 12.23 -12.98
N ARG A 138 -3.56 11.96 -13.62
CA ARG A 138 -4.54 12.99 -13.92
C ARG A 138 -5.41 13.23 -12.70
N GLN A 139 -5.37 14.43 -12.14
CA GLN A 139 -6.16 14.77 -10.96
C GLN A 139 -7.67 14.64 -11.26
N PRO A 140 -8.48 14.02 -10.37
CA PRO A 140 -9.92 13.95 -10.56
C PRO A 140 -10.53 15.35 -10.48
N THR A 141 -11.29 15.71 -11.51
CA THR A 141 -12.06 16.95 -11.59
C THR A 141 -13.35 16.88 -10.78
N ASP A 142 -13.98 15.70 -10.68
CA ASP A 142 -15.17 15.48 -9.83
C ASP A 142 -14.76 15.10 -8.40
N ALA A 143 -15.18 15.91 -7.43
CA ALA A 143 -14.95 15.66 -6.01
C ALA A 143 -15.57 14.34 -5.51
N ARG A 144 -16.63 13.83 -6.16
CA ARG A 144 -17.28 12.56 -5.80
C ARG A 144 -16.39 11.34 -6.03
N LEU A 145 -15.41 11.47 -6.92
CA LEU A 145 -14.44 10.41 -7.20
C LEU A 145 -13.34 10.36 -6.14
N ARG A 146 -13.18 11.41 -5.33
CA ARG A 146 -12.11 11.51 -4.33
C ARG A 146 -12.39 10.60 -3.13
N THR A 147 -11.33 10.10 -2.51
CA THR A 147 -11.42 9.29 -1.31
C THR A 147 -12.02 10.10 -0.17
N LYS A 148 -12.94 9.48 0.57
CA LYS A 148 -13.59 10.14 1.73
C LYS A 148 -12.74 10.07 3.00
N ARG A 149 -11.70 9.25 3.00
CA ARG A 149 -10.85 9.01 4.16
C ARG A 149 -9.52 9.71 3.94
N HIS A 150 -9.38 11.00 4.20
CA HIS A 150 -8.06 11.62 4.06
C HIS A 150 -7.08 11.07 5.10
N ARG A 151 -5.78 11.11 4.78
CA ARG A 151 -4.72 10.94 5.77
C ARG A 151 -4.99 11.96 6.88
N ALA A 152 -5.21 11.48 8.09
CA ALA A 152 -5.19 12.35 9.25
C ALA A 152 -3.73 12.74 9.48
N ASP A 153 -3.47 14.04 9.57
CA ASP A 153 -2.16 14.59 9.90
C ASP A 153 -1.68 14.08 11.28
#